data_AF-A0A2G2HB93-F1
#
_entry.id   AF-A0A2G2HB93-F1
#
_cell.length_a   1.000
_cell.length_b   1.000
_cell.length_c   1.000
_cell.angle_alpha   90.00
_cell.angle_beta   90.00
_cell.angle_gamma   90.00
#
_symmetry.space_group_name_H-M   'P 1'
#
loop_
_entity.id
_entity.type
_entity.pdbx_description
1 polymer ?
#
loop_
_entity_poly.entity_id
_entity_poly.type
_entity_poly.pdbx_seq_one_letter_code
_entity_poly.pdbx_strand_id
1 'polypeptide(L)'
;MEAIQWGMLDYKTNKFLNQEQCHYIESECDKMVNFGFKKKCVRTRKEYCCYDQVITKVLAVGLKAQLNKGWDSCNDIEVDDLKNISFRECRVGEVPHINKCIPTDSYSEFKKVLFRQASKNVNSSIGDGLVNQVKQSMGQPNN
;
A
#
# COMPACT_ATOMS: atom_id res chain seq x y z
N MET A 1 29.34 -1.74 13.41
CA MET A 1 28.26 -0.76 13.19
C MET A 1 27.01 -1.35 12.53
N GLU A 2 27.09 -2.52 11.86
CA GLU A 2 25.93 -3.11 11.17
C GLU A 2 24.76 -3.52 12.08
N ALA A 3 25.02 -4.12 13.26
CA ALA A 3 23.95 -4.61 14.15
C ALA A 3 22.99 -3.51 14.65
N ILE A 4 23.50 -2.28 14.84
CA ILE A 4 22.68 -1.13 15.27
C ILE A 4 21.75 -0.68 14.14
N GLN A 5 22.25 -0.67 12.91
CA GLN A 5 21.47 -0.29 11.72
C GLN A 5 20.35 -1.31 11.46
N TRP A 6 20.64 -2.60 11.59
CA TRP A 6 19.64 -3.67 11.49
C TRP A 6 18.57 -3.58 12.58
N GLY A 7 18.98 -3.34 13.84
CA GLY A 7 18.02 -3.17 14.94
C GLY A 7 17.08 -1.97 14.74
N MET A 8 17.59 -0.86 14.19
CA MET A 8 16.77 0.32 13.91
C MET A 8 15.80 0.10 12.74
N LEU A 9 16.22 -0.64 11.71
CA LEU A 9 15.34 -1.03 10.59
C LEU A 9 14.24 -1.98 11.08
N ASP A 10 14.57 -3.01 11.84
CA ASP A 10 13.60 -3.96 12.40
C ASP A 10 12.60 -3.26 13.32
N TYR A 11 13.06 -2.31 14.14
CA TYR A 11 12.18 -1.50 15.00
C TYR A 11 11.21 -0.64 14.17
N LYS A 12 11.73 0.08 13.17
CA LYS A 12 10.90 0.92 12.29
C LYS A 12 9.86 0.09 11.55
N THR A 13 10.27 -1.01 10.94
CA THR A 13 9.38 -1.93 10.24
C THR A 13 8.31 -2.47 11.17
N ASN A 14 8.66 -2.95 12.37
CA ASN A 14 7.65 -3.42 13.34
C ASN A 14 6.69 -2.32 13.76
N LYS A 15 7.18 -1.09 14.00
CA LYS A 15 6.33 0.06 14.33
C LYS A 15 5.32 0.33 13.21
N PHE A 16 5.76 0.36 11.96
CA PHE A 16 4.89 0.60 10.80
C PHE A 16 3.94 -0.58 10.53
N LEU A 17 4.38 -1.83 10.72
CA LEU A 17 3.54 -3.03 10.60
C LEU A 17 2.39 -3.01 11.62
N ASN A 18 2.69 -2.66 12.88
CA ASN A 18 1.67 -2.48 13.92
C ASN A 18 0.64 -1.38 13.60
N GLN A 19 0.96 -0.51 12.64
CA GLN A 19 0.13 0.62 12.21
C GLN A 19 -0.42 0.44 10.79
N GLU A 20 -0.34 -0.76 10.20
CA GLU A 20 -0.85 -1.10 8.86
C GLU A 20 -0.23 -0.26 7.72
N GLN A 21 0.99 0.27 7.92
CA GLN A 21 1.66 1.22 7.03
C GLN A 21 2.57 0.58 5.98
N CYS A 22 2.77 -0.74 6.01
CA CYS A 22 3.65 -1.43 5.09
C CYS A 22 2.93 -2.38 4.14
N HIS A 23 3.41 -2.47 2.91
CA HIS A 23 3.08 -3.52 1.95
C HIS A 23 4.13 -4.62 2.02
N TYR A 24 3.71 -5.88 2.12
CA TYR A 24 4.61 -7.03 2.07
C TYR A 24 4.99 -7.31 0.62
N ILE A 25 6.30 -7.46 0.36
CA ILE A 25 6.82 -7.76 -0.98
C ILE A 25 7.05 -9.26 -1.07
N GLU A 26 8.04 -9.75 -0.33
CA GLU A 26 8.44 -11.16 -0.36
C GLU A 26 9.21 -11.56 0.91
N SER A 27 9.55 -12.85 1.00
CA SER A 27 10.44 -13.35 2.03
C SER A 27 11.55 -14.18 1.42
N GLU A 28 12.77 -13.82 1.75
CA GLU A 28 13.98 -14.49 1.29
C GLU A 28 14.68 -15.20 2.44
N CYS A 29 15.47 -16.23 2.12
CA CYS A 29 16.31 -16.88 3.10
C CYS A 29 17.66 -16.15 3.23
N ASP A 30 17.81 -15.35 4.28
CA ASP A 30 19.02 -14.57 4.56
C ASP A 30 20.17 -15.44 5.09
N LYS A 31 19.84 -16.48 5.87
CA LYS A 31 20.85 -17.46 6.31
C LYS A 31 20.38 -18.89 6.13
N MET A 32 21.10 -19.61 5.27
CA MET A 32 21.06 -21.06 5.20
C MET A 32 22.17 -21.65 6.08
N VAL A 33 21.82 -22.61 6.93
CA VAL A 33 22.81 -23.44 7.64
C VAL A 33 22.76 -24.84 7.05
N ASN A 34 23.95 -25.39 6.80
CA ASN A 34 24.11 -26.70 6.19
C ASN A 34 24.36 -27.74 7.30
N PHE A 35 23.41 -28.65 7.49
CA PHE A 35 23.49 -29.73 8.49
C PHE A 35 23.89 -31.05 7.82
N GLY A 36 25.07 -31.07 7.20
CA GLY A 36 25.64 -32.25 6.53
C GLY A 36 24.94 -32.65 5.23
N PHE A 37 23.68 -33.09 5.31
CA PHE A 37 22.91 -33.62 4.17
C PHE A 37 21.67 -32.80 3.80
N LYS A 38 21.32 -31.77 4.59
CA LYS A 38 20.18 -30.89 4.33
C LYS A 38 20.55 -29.44 4.60
N LYS A 39 20.24 -28.55 3.66
CA LYS A 39 20.27 -27.10 3.86
C LYS A 39 18.95 -26.67 4.50
N LYS A 40 19.01 -25.97 5.64
CA LYS A 40 17.82 -25.42 6.29
C LYS A 40 17.96 -23.90 6.41
N CYS A 41 16.92 -23.18 6.02
CA CYS A 41 16.85 -21.75 6.28
C CYS A 41 16.68 -21.53 7.79
N VAL A 42 17.63 -20.84 8.42
CA VAL A 42 17.59 -20.52 9.85
C VAL A 42 17.18 -19.07 10.10
N ARG A 43 17.33 -18.21 9.09
CA ARG A 43 16.89 -16.82 9.16
C ARG A 43 16.24 -16.45 7.85
N THR A 44 14.96 -16.14 7.91
CA THR A 44 14.22 -15.51 6.81
C THR A 44 14.23 -14.00 7.00
N ARG A 45 14.49 -13.29 5.92
CA ARG A 45 14.32 -11.85 5.83
C ARG A 45 13.03 -11.60 5.09
N LYS A 46 12.17 -10.77 5.68
CA LYS A 46 10.93 -10.32 5.03
C LYS A 46 11.16 -8.93 4.51
N GLU A 47 10.73 -8.68 3.29
CA GLU A 47 10.85 -7.38 2.65
C GLU A 47 9.50 -6.67 2.62
N TYR A 48 9.53 -5.37 2.91
CA TYR A 48 8.35 -4.53 3.03
C TYR A 48 8.62 -3.14 2.47
N CYS A 49 7.64 -2.60 1.74
CA CYS A 49 7.56 -1.17 1.45
C CYS A 49 6.71 -0.47 2.50
N CYS A 50 7.34 0.28 3.41
CA CYS A 50 6.66 1.03 4.47
C CYS A 50 6.49 2.50 4.10
N TYR A 51 5.33 3.07 4.41
CA TYR A 51 4.97 4.45 4.11
C TYR A 51 4.63 5.21 5.39
N ASP A 52 4.84 6.52 5.40
CA ASP A 52 4.57 7.36 6.58
C ASP A 52 3.09 7.40 6.96
N GLN A 53 2.17 7.11 6.05
CA GLN A 53 0.74 7.05 6.31
C GLN A 53 0.09 5.85 5.63
N VAL A 54 -0.93 5.28 6.27
CA VAL A 54 -1.72 4.18 5.70
C VAL A 54 -2.35 4.58 4.37
N ILE A 55 -2.82 5.82 4.24
CA ILE A 55 -3.42 6.30 2.97
C ILE A 55 -2.39 6.31 1.83
N THR A 56 -1.15 6.71 2.12
CA THR A 56 -0.04 6.68 1.15
C THR A 56 0.27 5.25 0.73
N LYS A 57 0.31 4.30 1.67
CA LYS A 57 0.47 2.87 1.37
C LYS A 57 -0.60 2.38 0.40
N VAL A 58 -1.87 2.63 0.72
CA VAL A 58 -2.99 2.17 -0.10
C VAL A 58 -2.98 2.80 -1.49
N LEU A 59 -2.67 4.10 -1.56
CA LEU A 59 -2.53 4.79 -2.84
C LEU A 59 -1.40 4.18 -3.67
N ALA A 60 -0.22 4.00 -3.10
CA ALA A 60 0.93 3.43 -3.81
C ALA A 60 0.63 2.03 -4.35
N VAL A 61 0.00 1.15 -3.56
CA VAL A 61 -0.44 -0.17 -4.02
C VAL A 61 -1.39 -0.07 -5.22
N GLY A 62 -2.39 0.80 -5.14
CA GLY A 62 -3.36 1.01 -6.22
C GLY A 62 -2.74 1.61 -7.49
N LEU A 63 -1.79 2.54 -7.35
CA LEU A 63 -1.12 3.17 -8.48
C LEU A 63 -0.14 2.22 -9.17
N LYS A 64 0.68 1.46 -8.42
CA LYS A 64 1.60 0.48 -9.01
C LYS A 64 0.84 -0.58 -9.81
N ALA A 65 -0.32 -1.02 -9.34
CA ALA A 65 -1.21 -1.90 -10.10
C ALA A 65 -1.70 -1.29 -11.43
N GLN A 66 -2.03 0.00 -11.46
CA GLN A 66 -2.44 0.71 -12.68
C GLN A 66 -1.30 0.99 -13.66
N LEU A 67 -0.11 1.20 -13.13
CA LEU A 67 1.10 1.52 -13.89
C LEU A 67 1.87 0.26 -14.30
N ASN A 68 1.41 -0.92 -13.89
CA ASN A 68 2.10 -2.19 -14.07
C ASN A 68 3.55 -2.17 -13.51
N LYS A 69 3.75 -1.48 -12.39
CA LYS A 69 5.06 -1.42 -11.73
C LYS A 69 5.16 -2.52 -10.68
N GLY A 70 6.27 -3.26 -10.71
CA GLY A 70 6.61 -4.28 -9.72
C GLY A 70 7.04 -3.67 -8.39
N TRP A 71 7.39 -4.51 -7.44
CA TRP A 71 7.75 -4.11 -6.07
C TRP A 71 9.26 -4.09 -5.80
N ASP A 72 10.09 -4.28 -6.83
CA ASP A 72 11.55 -4.20 -6.74
C ASP A 72 12.04 -2.83 -6.23
N SER A 73 11.21 -1.79 -6.40
CA SER A 73 11.42 -0.46 -5.82
C SER A 73 10.13 0.06 -5.18
N CYS A 74 10.24 0.62 -3.98
CA CYS A 74 9.10 1.24 -3.28
C CYS A 74 8.80 2.68 -3.74
N ASN A 75 9.77 3.36 -4.38
CA ASN A 75 9.75 4.81 -4.63
C ASN A 75 9.89 5.15 -6.13
N ASP A 76 9.28 4.34 -6.98
CA ASP A 76 9.38 4.44 -8.44
C ASP A 76 8.13 5.06 -9.09
N ILE A 77 7.20 5.61 -8.31
CA ILE A 77 6.07 6.38 -8.82
C ILE A 77 6.52 7.82 -9.03
N GLU A 78 6.58 8.25 -10.28
CA GLU A 78 7.02 9.59 -10.66
C GLU A 78 5.82 10.52 -10.90
N VAL A 79 6.07 11.83 -10.91
CA VAL A 79 5.01 12.83 -11.14
C VAL A 79 4.39 12.66 -12.52
N ASP A 80 5.17 12.24 -13.53
CA ASP A 80 4.65 12.01 -14.88
C ASP A 80 3.73 10.78 -14.97
N ASP A 81 3.91 9.79 -14.08
CA ASP A 81 2.99 8.65 -13.99
C ASP A 81 1.58 9.10 -13.60
N LEU A 82 1.46 10.17 -12.81
CA LEU A 82 0.17 10.69 -12.33
C LEU A 82 -0.72 11.21 -13.46
N LYS A 83 -0.18 11.46 -14.65
CA LYS A 83 -0.97 11.84 -15.84
C LYS A 83 -1.75 10.66 -16.42
N ASN A 84 -1.37 9.43 -16.11
CA ASN A 84 -1.87 8.20 -16.72
C ASN A 84 -2.64 7.29 -15.74
N ILE A 85 -3.14 7.84 -14.64
CA ILE A 85 -3.86 7.11 -13.59
C ILE A 85 -5.33 7.52 -13.53
N SER A 86 -6.16 6.68 -12.93
CA SER A 86 -7.54 7.00 -12.58
C SER A 86 -7.85 6.59 -11.14
N PHE A 87 -8.74 7.33 -10.50
CA PHE A 87 -9.22 7.05 -9.14
C PHE A 87 -10.54 6.27 -9.14
N ARG A 88 -10.89 5.61 -10.25
CA ARG A 88 -12.08 4.76 -10.33
C ARG A 88 -11.79 3.35 -9.82
N GLU A 89 -12.81 2.72 -9.26
CA GLU A 89 -12.80 1.29 -8.95
C GLU A 89 -12.83 0.45 -10.25
N CYS A 90 -12.11 -0.68 -10.26
CA CYS A 90 -12.24 -1.66 -11.32
C CYS A 90 -13.60 -2.35 -11.26
N ARG A 91 -14.25 -2.49 -12.42
CA ARG A 91 -15.44 -3.32 -12.60
C ARG A 91 -15.04 -4.78 -12.74
N VAL A 92 -16.02 -5.68 -12.58
CA VAL A 92 -15.81 -7.12 -12.77
C VAL A 92 -15.27 -7.39 -14.17
N GLY A 93 -14.13 -8.08 -14.24
CA GLY A 93 -13.46 -8.43 -15.50
C GLY A 93 -12.51 -7.36 -16.04
N GLU A 94 -12.40 -6.18 -15.42
CA GLU A 94 -11.39 -5.19 -15.79
C GLU A 94 -10.02 -5.50 -15.20
N VAL A 95 -8.98 -5.20 -15.97
CA VAL A 95 -7.59 -5.39 -15.56
C VAL A 95 -6.98 -4.03 -15.20
N PRO A 96 -6.46 -3.83 -13.97
CA PRO A 96 -6.00 -2.53 -13.48
C PRO A 96 -5.04 -1.79 -14.41
N HIS A 97 -4.02 -2.48 -14.96
CA HIS A 97 -3.02 -1.85 -15.81
C HIS A 97 -3.50 -1.53 -17.23
N ILE A 98 -4.52 -2.24 -17.72
CA ILE A 98 -5.11 -2.05 -19.05
C ILE A 98 -6.19 -0.96 -18.98
N ASN A 99 -7.11 -1.10 -18.03
CA ASN A 99 -8.31 -0.28 -17.94
C ASN A 99 -8.11 0.99 -17.09
N LYS A 100 -6.91 1.18 -16.51
CA LYS A 100 -6.56 2.28 -15.61
C LYS A 100 -7.61 2.44 -14.51
N CYS A 101 -7.64 1.47 -13.61
CA CYS A 101 -8.56 1.43 -12.48
C CYS A 101 -7.87 0.87 -11.24
N ILE A 102 -8.34 1.27 -10.06
CA ILE A 102 -7.85 0.75 -8.79
C ILE A 102 -8.53 -0.60 -8.52
N PRO A 103 -7.78 -1.66 -8.18
CA PRO A 103 -8.37 -2.93 -7.77
C PRO A 103 -9.39 -2.75 -6.64
N THR A 104 -10.50 -3.50 -6.69
CA THR A 104 -11.60 -3.43 -5.71
C THR A 104 -11.10 -3.50 -4.25
N ASP A 105 -10.17 -4.40 -3.95
CA ASP A 105 -9.63 -4.56 -2.60
C ASP A 105 -8.89 -3.30 -2.14
N SER A 106 -7.98 -2.78 -2.97
CA SER A 106 -7.25 -1.53 -2.71
C SER A 106 -8.18 -0.33 -2.62
N TYR A 107 -9.22 -0.28 -3.45
CA TYR A 107 -10.19 0.80 -3.45
C TYR A 107 -11.08 0.80 -2.20
N SER A 108 -11.48 -0.38 -1.74
CA SER A 108 -12.21 -0.55 -0.48
C SER A 108 -11.36 -0.13 0.72
N GLU A 109 -10.06 -0.45 0.71
CA GLU A 109 -9.12 -0.02 1.73
C GLU A 109 -8.94 1.50 1.69
N PHE A 110 -8.86 2.08 0.49
CA PHE A 110 -8.72 3.53 0.31
C PHE A 110 -9.91 4.27 0.91
N LYS A 111 -11.14 3.85 0.56
CA LYS A 111 -12.39 4.36 1.16
C LYS A 111 -12.33 4.27 2.69
N LYS A 112 -12.05 3.09 3.24
CA LYS A 112 -11.99 2.86 4.70
C LYS A 112 -10.99 3.80 5.38
N VAL A 113 -9.79 3.94 4.84
CA VAL A 113 -8.73 4.77 5.42
C VAL A 113 -9.09 6.25 5.33
N LEU A 114 -9.63 6.69 4.19
CA LEU A 114 -10.09 8.06 4.00
C LEU A 114 -11.23 8.40 4.98
N PHE A 115 -12.22 7.52 5.14
CA PHE A 115 -13.29 7.69 6.13
C PHE A 115 -12.75 7.73 7.57
N ARG A 116 -11.78 6.87 7.92
CA ARG A 116 -11.11 6.89 9.24
C ARG A 116 -10.33 8.19 9.48
N GLN A 117 -9.71 8.76 8.46
CA GLN A 117 -8.98 10.03 8.58
C GLN A 117 -9.92 11.22 8.65
N ALA A 118 -11.00 11.22 7.86
CA ALA A 118 -12.06 12.20 7.95
C ALA A 118 -12.67 12.18 9.36
N SER A 119 -13.10 11.03 9.88
CA SER A 119 -13.70 10.96 11.22
C SER A 119 -12.77 11.40 12.35
N LYS A 120 -11.44 11.22 12.21
CA LYS A 120 -10.45 11.71 13.18
C LYS A 120 -10.24 13.24 13.15
N ASN A 121 -10.45 13.89 12.02
CA ASN A 121 -10.20 15.33 11.83
C ASN A 121 -11.47 16.19 11.85
N VAL A 122 -12.63 15.61 12.13
CA VAL A 122 -13.92 16.29 11.97
C VAL A 122 -14.53 16.66 13.32
N ASN A 123 -14.37 17.93 13.68
CA ASN A 123 -15.50 18.73 14.16
C ASN A 123 -16.53 18.73 13.02
N SER A 124 -17.75 18.32 13.32
CA SER A 124 -18.82 17.75 12.47
C SER A 124 -19.19 18.40 11.12
N SER A 125 -18.56 19.48 10.64
CA SER A 125 -18.96 20.16 9.40
C SER A 125 -18.06 19.89 8.18
N ILE A 126 -16.77 19.55 8.38
CA ILE A 126 -15.82 19.33 7.26
C ILE A 126 -15.95 17.89 6.70
N GLY A 127 -16.35 16.94 7.55
CA GLY A 127 -16.46 15.53 7.19
C GLY A 127 -17.50 15.28 6.11
N ASP A 128 -18.66 15.93 6.22
CA ASP A 128 -19.74 15.77 5.25
C ASP A 128 -19.39 16.38 3.89
N GLY A 129 -18.63 17.49 3.86
CA GLY A 129 -18.15 18.12 2.64
C GLY A 129 -17.15 17.25 1.88
N LEU A 130 -16.16 16.68 2.58
CA LEU A 130 -15.17 15.79 1.97
C LEU A 130 -15.80 14.47 1.51
N VAL A 131 -16.69 13.91 2.34
CA VAL A 131 -17.43 12.69 1.99
C VAL A 131 -18.31 12.90 0.77
N ASN A 132 -18.98 14.05 0.65
CA ASN A 132 -19.80 14.37 -0.52
C ASN A 132 -18.97 14.60 -1.78
N GLN A 133 -17.83 15.29 -1.69
CA GLN A 133 -16.91 15.45 -2.81
C GLN A 133 -16.34 14.10 -3.28
N VAL A 134 -16.00 13.22 -2.33
CA VAL A 134 -15.52 11.86 -2.60
C VAL A 134 -16.64 11.02 -3.24
N LYS A 135 -17.87 11.06 -2.73
CA LYS A 135 -19.02 10.38 -3.38
C LYS A 135 -19.25 10.84 -4.81
N GLN A 136 -19.17 12.15 -5.06
CA GLN A 136 -19.36 12.74 -6.39
C GLN A 136 -18.22 12.40 -7.37
N SER A 137 -16.98 12.39 -6.89
CA SER A 137 -15.81 12.05 -7.72
C SER A 137 -15.60 10.54 -7.92
N MET A 138 -16.16 9.71 -7.04
CA MET A 138 -16.14 8.24 -7.14
C MET A 138 -17.31 7.65 -7.97
N GLY A 139 -18.21 8.47 -8.50
CA GLY A 139 -19.23 8.04 -9.46
C GLY A 139 -20.20 6.97 -8.97
N GLN A 140 -20.64 7.01 -7.71
CA GLN A 140 -21.80 6.21 -7.30
C GLN A 140 -23.09 6.88 -7.82
N PRO A 141 -23.96 6.16 -8.55
CA PRO A 141 -25.27 6.68 -8.89
C PRO A 141 -26.10 6.80 -7.61
N ASN A 142 -26.79 7.93 -7.48
CA ASN A 142 -27.77 8.16 -6.42
C ASN A 142 -28.84 7.06 -6.47
N ASN A 143 -29.00 6.30 -5.39
CA ASN A 143 -30.27 5.68 -5.02
C ASN A 143 -30.33 5.49 -3.51
#